data_AF-D3LSY4-F1
#
_entry.id   AF-D3LSY4-F1
#
_cell.length_a   1.000
_cell.length_b   1.000
_cell.length_c   1.000
_cell.angle_alpha   90.00
_cell.angle_beta   90.00
_cell.angle_gamma   90.00
#
_symmetry.space_group_name_H-M   'P 1'
#
loop_
_entity.id
_entity.type
_entity.pdbx_description
1 polymer ?
#
loop_
_entity_poly.entity_id
_entity_poly.type
_entity_poly.pdbx_seq_one_letter_code
_entity_poly.pdbx_strand_id
1 'polypeptide(L)'
;MKIGIKYCGGCNCHYDRTAAVKKMIKKWPNYTYSYTPETEFCDHCFIICGCPVACPETAALRTATWEKITSPRQLESAVSRLEKKTNIPPPTADALRPGQTCSVHRTYTLLHWQQMIRFLGLTSTGAYMHQGRPIVPEPLLTAPIALLLQKMNPVSWKILNTSFTFLGTAPIQEPLYCTLTVKEKQEINRVPHYVFTYTVTDTARKNFLTGTVYGKINET
;
A
#
# COMPACT_ATOMS: atom_id res chain seq x y z
N MET A 1 -0.55 -14.70 -2.95
CA MET A 1 -0.26 -14.00 -4.22
C MET A 1 -0.65 -14.89 -5.38
N LYS A 2 -1.34 -14.33 -6.39
CA LYS A 2 -1.77 -14.99 -7.62
C LYS A 2 -0.81 -14.65 -8.77
N ILE A 3 -0.14 -15.67 -9.31
CA ILE A 3 0.84 -15.57 -10.39
C ILE A 3 0.20 -16.01 -11.71
N GLY A 4 0.19 -15.12 -12.69
CA GLY A 4 -0.20 -15.43 -14.06
C GLY A 4 0.95 -16.05 -14.85
N ILE A 5 0.69 -17.09 -15.64
CA ILE A 5 1.65 -17.72 -16.54
C ILE A 5 1.09 -17.64 -17.95
N LYS A 6 1.77 -16.90 -18.82
CA LYS A 6 1.47 -16.85 -20.25
C LYS A 6 2.62 -17.43 -21.04
N TYR A 7 2.36 -18.37 -21.94
CA TYR A 7 3.37 -18.86 -22.87
C TYR A 7 3.35 -18.02 -24.15
N CYS A 8 4.52 -17.69 -24.68
CA CYS A 8 4.60 -17.17 -26.03
C CYS A 8 4.54 -18.31 -27.06
N GLY A 9 4.12 -18.01 -28.30
CA GLY A 9 4.03 -18.97 -29.40
C GLY A 9 5.34 -19.70 -29.76
N GLY A 10 6.48 -19.25 -29.22
CA GLY A 10 7.67 -20.09 -29.09
C GLY A 10 8.39 -20.42 -30.38
N CYS A 11 8.57 -19.44 -31.28
CA CYS A 11 9.53 -19.58 -32.37
C CYS A 11 10.91 -19.96 -31.78
N ASN A 12 11.49 -21.06 -32.26
CA ASN A 12 12.78 -21.64 -31.84
C ASN A 12 13.06 -21.65 -30.31
N CYS A 13 12.56 -22.66 -29.61
CA CYS A 13 12.71 -22.76 -28.15
C CYS A 13 14.14 -23.14 -27.75
N HIS A 14 14.80 -22.28 -26.96
CA HIS A 14 16.16 -22.52 -26.48
C HIS A 14 16.23 -23.23 -25.11
N TYR A 15 15.08 -23.52 -24.50
CA TYR A 15 15.00 -24.28 -23.24
C TYR A 15 13.62 -24.96 -23.07
N ASP A 16 13.56 -25.98 -22.21
CA ASP A 16 12.30 -26.61 -21.81
C ASP A 16 11.52 -25.70 -20.86
N ARG A 17 10.63 -24.92 -21.46
CA ARG A 17 9.76 -23.93 -20.79
C ARG A 17 8.80 -24.58 -19.81
N THR A 18 8.25 -25.74 -20.18
CA THR A 18 7.25 -26.44 -19.38
C THR A 18 7.90 -27.10 -18.18
N ALA A 19 9.08 -27.71 -18.34
CA ALA A 19 9.85 -28.24 -17.23
C ALA A 19 10.29 -27.13 -16.26
N ALA A 20 10.72 -25.97 -16.79
CA ALA A 20 11.09 -24.82 -15.96
C ALA A 20 9.92 -24.31 -15.11
N VAL A 21 8.73 -24.16 -15.71
CA VAL A 21 7.51 -23.76 -14.99
C VAL A 21 7.07 -24.82 -13.98
N LYS A 22 7.10 -26.11 -14.33
CA LYS A 22 6.78 -27.19 -13.39
C LYS A 22 7.73 -27.21 -12.19
N LYS A 23 9.03 -27.03 -12.43
CA LYS A 23 10.06 -26.93 -11.38
C LYS A 23 9.78 -25.74 -10.46
N MET A 24 9.40 -24.59 -11.03
CA MET A 24 8.98 -23.43 -10.27
C MET A 24 7.76 -23.72 -9.40
N ILE A 25 6.65 -24.21 -9.98
CA ILE A 25 5.42 -24.49 -9.22
C ILE A 25 5.69 -25.48 -8.07
N LYS A 26 6.51 -26.50 -8.31
CA LYS A 26 6.90 -27.47 -7.27
C LYS A 26 7.73 -26.83 -6.15
N LYS A 27 8.61 -25.88 -6.49
CA LYS A 27 9.47 -25.19 -5.51
C LYS A 27 8.72 -24.11 -4.74
N TRP A 28 7.64 -23.56 -5.29
CA TRP A 28 6.84 -22.48 -4.67
C TRP A 28 5.35 -22.82 -4.64
N PRO A 29 4.93 -23.80 -3.82
CA PRO A 29 3.53 -24.24 -3.77
C PRO A 29 2.58 -23.22 -3.09
N ASN A 30 3.13 -22.25 -2.36
CA ASN A 30 2.35 -21.27 -1.58
C ASN A 30 1.69 -20.17 -2.44
N TYR A 31 1.97 -20.13 -3.75
CA TYR A 31 1.33 -19.21 -4.67
C TYR A 31 0.20 -19.88 -5.43
N THR A 32 -0.81 -19.09 -5.78
CA THR A 32 -1.86 -19.54 -6.70
C THR A 32 -1.41 -19.25 -8.12
N TYR A 33 -1.54 -20.20 -9.03
CA TYR A 33 -1.11 -20.05 -10.42
C TYR A 33 -2.33 -19.99 -11.36
N SER A 34 -2.33 -19.04 -12.30
CA SER A 34 -3.35 -18.94 -13.35
C SER A 34 -2.70 -18.97 -14.72
N TYR A 35 -3.27 -19.77 -15.63
CA TYR A 35 -2.85 -19.85 -17.03
C TYR A 35 -3.70 -18.96 -17.95
N THR A 36 -4.63 -18.20 -17.39
CA THR A 36 -5.52 -17.30 -18.12
C THR A 36 -5.38 -15.85 -17.61
N PRO A 37 -4.15 -15.26 -17.64
CA PRO A 37 -3.90 -13.91 -17.12
C PRO A 37 -4.52 -12.77 -17.95
N GLU A 38 -5.25 -13.10 -19.01
CA GLU A 38 -5.99 -12.14 -19.85
C GLU A 38 -7.44 -11.98 -19.38
N THR A 39 -8.01 -13.01 -18.78
CA THR A 39 -9.38 -12.99 -18.24
C THR A 39 -9.39 -12.74 -16.73
N GLU A 40 -8.36 -13.21 -16.01
CA GLU A 40 -8.26 -13.10 -14.56
C GLU A 40 -7.19 -12.10 -14.12
N PHE A 41 -7.50 -11.29 -13.10
CA PHE A 41 -6.49 -10.44 -12.49
C PHE A 41 -5.43 -11.26 -11.73
N CYS A 42 -4.16 -10.97 -11.98
CA CYS A 42 -3.01 -11.59 -11.32
C CYS A 42 -2.09 -10.53 -10.69
N ASP A 43 -1.53 -10.77 -9.51
CA ASP A 43 -0.62 -9.84 -8.82
C ASP A 43 0.68 -9.63 -9.62
N HIS A 44 1.18 -10.70 -10.24
CA HIS A 44 2.33 -10.69 -11.12
C HIS A 44 2.15 -11.69 -12.27
N CYS A 45 2.62 -11.36 -13.48
CA CYS A 45 2.59 -12.27 -14.63
C CYS A 45 3.97 -12.58 -15.18
N PHE A 46 4.26 -13.87 -15.35
CA PHE A 46 5.41 -14.36 -16.11
C PHE A 46 5.01 -14.69 -17.54
N ILE A 47 5.72 -14.09 -18.49
CA ILE A 47 5.57 -14.37 -19.92
C ILE A 47 6.73 -15.28 -20.35
N ILE A 48 6.46 -16.57 -20.46
CA ILE A 48 7.45 -17.62 -20.73
C ILE A 48 7.75 -17.67 -22.23
N CYS A 49 8.88 -17.08 -22.60
CA CYS A 49 9.33 -16.90 -23.97
C CYS A 49 10.22 -18.07 -24.41
N GLY A 50 10.00 -18.61 -25.62
CA GLY A 50 10.85 -19.65 -26.19
C GLY A 50 12.19 -19.14 -26.73
N CYS A 51 12.18 -17.91 -27.26
CA CYS A 51 13.34 -17.25 -27.83
C CYS A 51 13.73 -15.98 -27.06
N PRO A 52 14.99 -15.55 -27.16
CA PRO A 52 15.46 -14.32 -26.54
C PRO A 52 14.83 -13.05 -27.13
N VAL A 53 14.23 -13.13 -28.33
CA VAL A 53 13.52 -12.00 -28.97
C VAL A 53 12.37 -11.50 -28.10
N ALA A 54 11.74 -12.39 -27.34
CA ALA A 54 10.70 -12.04 -26.37
C ALA A 54 9.61 -11.12 -26.99
N CYS A 55 9.16 -11.49 -28.19
CA CYS A 55 8.20 -10.73 -28.99
C CYS A 55 6.73 -10.64 -28.49
N PRO A 56 6.19 -11.46 -27.57
CA PRO A 56 4.76 -11.38 -27.27
C PRO A 56 4.37 -10.02 -26.69
N GLU A 57 3.21 -9.56 -27.12
CA GLU A 57 2.55 -8.37 -26.59
C GLU A 57 1.93 -8.62 -25.22
N THR A 58 1.93 -7.59 -24.38
CA THR A 58 1.54 -7.63 -22.97
C THR A 58 0.30 -6.80 -22.64
N ALA A 59 -0.25 -6.07 -23.61
CA ALA A 59 -1.37 -5.15 -23.42
C ALA A 59 -2.65 -5.83 -22.89
N ALA A 60 -2.88 -7.10 -23.26
CA ALA A 60 -4.05 -7.87 -22.82
C ALA A 60 -3.93 -8.46 -21.40
N LEU A 61 -2.77 -8.33 -20.72
CA LEU A 61 -2.57 -8.91 -19.40
C LEU A 61 -3.28 -8.09 -18.31
N ARG A 62 -4.14 -8.74 -17.52
CA ARG A 62 -4.78 -8.13 -16.35
C ARG A 62 -3.87 -8.32 -15.13
N THR A 63 -2.87 -7.46 -14.96
CA THR A 63 -1.90 -7.62 -13.87
C THR A 63 -1.32 -6.30 -13.35
N ALA A 64 -0.86 -6.28 -12.10
CA ALA A 64 -0.16 -5.13 -11.53
C ALA A 64 1.29 -5.00 -12.05
N THR A 65 1.99 -6.13 -12.27
CA THR A 65 3.37 -6.15 -12.78
C THR A 65 3.62 -7.38 -13.63
N TRP A 66 4.57 -7.32 -14.56
CA TRP A 66 4.89 -8.45 -15.44
C TRP A 66 6.38 -8.50 -15.78
N GLU A 67 6.88 -9.70 -16.12
CA GLU A 67 8.25 -9.90 -16.60
C GLU A 67 8.28 -10.97 -17.71
N LYS A 68 9.08 -10.72 -18.76
CA LYS A 68 9.35 -11.68 -19.83
C LYS A 68 10.51 -12.59 -19.44
N ILE A 69 10.29 -13.90 -19.50
CA ILE A 69 11.25 -14.93 -19.09
C ILE A 69 11.78 -15.64 -20.34
N THR A 70 13.09 -15.58 -20.56
CA THR A 70 13.76 -16.16 -21.74
C THR A 70 14.71 -17.30 -21.39
N SER A 71 14.91 -17.58 -20.10
CA SER A 71 15.75 -18.68 -19.63
C SER A 71 15.30 -19.22 -18.27
N PRO A 72 15.66 -20.48 -17.91
CA PRO A 72 15.36 -21.05 -16.60
C PRO A 72 15.97 -20.25 -15.45
N ARG A 73 17.21 -19.76 -15.61
CA ARG A 73 17.91 -18.97 -14.59
C ARG A 73 17.21 -17.63 -14.33
N GLN A 74 16.68 -17.01 -15.38
CA GLN A 74 15.89 -15.79 -15.24
C GLN A 74 14.60 -16.07 -14.46
N LEU A 75 13.90 -17.17 -14.75
CA LEU A 75 12.70 -17.57 -14.01
C LEU A 75 12.99 -17.74 -12.52
N GLU A 76 14.02 -18.52 -12.18
CA GLU A 76 14.42 -18.73 -10.80
C GLU A 76 14.79 -17.41 -10.10
N SER A 77 15.54 -16.55 -10.77
CA SER A 77 15.92 -15.24 -10.23
C SER A 77 14.71 -14.33 -10.04
N ALA A 78 13.75 -14.35 -10.96
CA ALA A 78 12.55 -13.52 -10.89
C ALA A 78 11.64 -13.96 -9.73
N VAL A 79 11.45 -15.27 -9.56
CA VAL A 79 10.66 -15.79 -8.45
C VAL A 79 11.36 -15.54 -7.12
N SER A 80 12.69 -15.68 -7.04
CA SER A 80 13.44 -15.29 -5.84
C SER A 80 13.38 -13.79 -5.53
N ARG A 81 13.21 -12.91 -6.53
CA ARG A 81 12.95 -11.49 -6.31
C ARG A 81 11.53 -11.24 -5.80
N LEU A 82 10.54 -11.97 -6.32
CA LEU A 82 9.18 -11.94 -5.76
C LEU A 82 9.20 -12.41 -4.32
N GLU A 83 9.90 -13.52 -4.04
CA GLU A 83 10.13 -13.96 -2.68
C GLU A 83 10.80 -12.89 -1.84
N LYS A 84 11.90 -12.25 -2.24
CA LYS A 84 12.51 -11.18 -1.41
C LYS A 84 11.58 -9.99 -1.19
N LYS A 85 10.67 -9.70 -2.13
CA LYS A 85 9.61 -8.70 -1.94
C LYS A 85 8.50 -9.20 -0.99
N THR A 86 8.22 -10.51 -0.96
CA THR A 86 7.23 -11.13 -0.06
C THR A 86 7.83 -11.68 1.26
N ASN A 87 9.16 -11.78 1.34
CA ASN A 87 10.07 -12.16 2.44
C ASN A 87 10.82 -10.90 2.93
N ILE A 88 10.22 -9.72 2.76
CA ILE A 88 10.14 -8.90 3.95
C ILE A 88 9.38 -9.81 4.91
N PRO A 89 10.01 -10.36 5.97
CA PRO A 89 9.25 -11.12 6.95
C PRO A 89 8.02 -10.27 7.26
N PRO A 90 6.79 -10.82 7.44
CA PRO A 90 5.78 -10.04 8.15
C PRO A 90 6.55 -9.51 9.36
N PRO A 91 6.65 -8.18 9.55
CA PRO A 91 7.46 -7.65 10.64
C PRO A 91 7.06 -8.50 11.82
N THR A 92 8.01 -9.25 12.38
CA THR A 92 7.76 -9.89 13.67
C THR A 92 7.21 -8.74 14.46
N ALA A 93 5.91 -8.82 14.77
CA ALA A 93 5.21 -7.67 15.30
C ALA A 93 5.87 -7.47 16.65
N ASP A 94 6.91 -6.64 16.68
CA ASP A 94 7.39 -6.03 17.90
C ASP A 94 6.14 -5.34 18.37
N ALA A 95 5.49 -5.99 19.33
CA ALA A 95 4.17 -5.61 19.75
C ALA A 95 4.29 -4.14 20.13
N LEU A 96 3.61 -3.29 19.36
CA LEU A 96 3.70 -1.86 19.55
C LEU A 96 3.44 -1.55 21.03
N ARG A 97 4.36 -0.81 21.63
CA ARG A 97 4.30 -0.52 23.06
C ARG A 97 3.48 0.74 23.27
N PRO A 98 2.62 0.80 24.30
CA PRO A 98 2.01 2.05 24.72
C PRO A 98 3.07 3.16 24.88
N GLY A 99 2.77 4.35 24.36
CA GLY A 99 3.70 5.49 24.33
C GLY A 99 4.61 5.55 23.10
N GLN A 100 4.68 4.50 22.27
CA GLN A 100 5.42 4.56 21.00
C GLN A 100 4.77 5.57 20.05
N THR A 101 5.59 6.43 19.45
CA THR A 101 5.15 7.51 18.57
C THR A 101 5.76 7.37 17.18
N CYS A 102 5.02 7.83 16.17
CA CYS A 102 5.52 7.99 14.81
C CYS A 102 4.98 9.30 14.25
N SER A 103 5.83 10.07 13.58
CA SER A 103 5.44 11.35 12.99
C SER A 103 5.90 11.48 11.55
N VAL A 104 5.14 12.25 10.78
CA VAL A 104 5.50 12.74 9.45
C VAL A 104 5.14 14.22 9.35
N HIS A 105 5.92 14.99 8.60
CA HIS A 105 5.53 16.34 8.23
C HIS A 105 4.86 16.35 6.85
N ARG A 106 3.88 17.24 6.67
CA ARG A 106 3.11 17.42 5.44
C ARG A 106 2.89 18.90 5.18
N THR A 107 3.11 19.30 3.94
CA THR A 107 2.76 20.64 3.46
C THR A 107 1.76 20.47 2.34
N TYR A 108 0.52 20.91 2.57
CA TYR A 108 -0.53 20.83 1.56
C TYR A 108 -0.48 22.05 0.65
N THR A 109 -0.48 21.84 -0.67
CA THR A 109 -0.44 22.90 -1.66
C THR A 109 -1.86 23.21 -2.15
N LEU A 110 -2.00 24.30 -2.91
CA LEU A 110 -3.27 24.61 -3.58
C LEU A 110 -3.70 23.50 -4.55
N LEU A 111 -2.74 22.78 -5.15
CA LEU A 111 -3.06 21.65 -6.02
C LEU A 111 -3.73 20.50 -5.24
N HIS A 112 -3.19 20.14 -4.07
CA HIS A 112 -3.82 19.15 -3.20
C HIS A 112 -5.24 19.57 -2.80
N TRP A 113 -5.42 20.86 -2.51
CA TRP A 113 -6.73 21.42 -2.17
C TRP A 113 -7.72 21.30 -3.34
N GLN A 114 -7.33 21.77 -4.54
CA GLN A 114 -8.19 21.69 -5.74
C GLN A 114 -8.57 20.26 -6.08
N GLN A 115 -7.61 19.32 -6.02
CA GLN A 115 -7.86 17.90 -6.23
C GLN A 115 -8.85 17.35 -5.21
N MET A 116 -8.72 17.73 -3.94
CA MET A 116 -9.64 17.29 -2.88
C MET A 116 -11.05 17.87 -3.07
N ILE A 117 -11.19 19.16 -3.34
CA ILE A 117 -12.49 19.78 -3.62
C ILE A 117 -13.20 19.09 -4.78
N ARG A 118 -12.46 18.79 -5.86
CA ARG A 118 -12.99 18.06 -7.01
C ARG A 118 -13.39 16.63 -6.65
N PHE A 119 -12.56 15.93 -5.87
CA PHE A 119 -12.86 14.57 -5.39
C PHE A 119 -14.12 14.52 -4.54
N LEU A 120 -14.35 15.53 -3.68
CA LEU A 120 -15.54 15.65 -2.86
C LEU A 120 -16.79 16.10 -3.63
N GLY A 121 -16.66 16.47 -4.91
CA GLY A 121 -17.79 16.89 -5.76
C GLY A 121 -18.48 18.16 -5.27
N LEU A 122 -17.77 19.03 -4.55
CA LEU A 122 -18.37 20.19 -3.91
C LEU A 122 -18.66 21.30 -4.92
N THR A 123 -19.88 21.82 -4.89
CA THR A 123 -20.33 22.95 -5.71
C THR A 123 -19.97 24.31 -5.10
N SER A 124 -19.71 24.35 -3.78
CA SER A 124 -19.20 25.53 -3.09
C SER A 124 -17.99 25.17 -2.22
N THR A 125 -17.04 26.09 -2.14
CA THR A 125 -15.79 25.90 -1.39
C THR A 125 -15.80 26.59 -0.03
N GLY A 126 -16.91 27.24 0.34
CA GLY A 126 -17.00 28.07 1.55
C GLY A 126 -16.63 27.34 2.84
N ALA A 127 -16.96 26.05 2.95
CA ALA A 127 -16.58 25.20 4.09
C ALA A 127 -15.06 25.04 4.25
N TYR A 128 -14.31 25.24 3.17
CA TYR A 128 -12.85 25.11 3.10
C TYR A 128 -12.14 26.44 2.89
N MET A 129 -12.81 27.54 3.29
CA MET A 129 -12.27 28.88 3.27
C MET A 129 -12.38 29.50 4.65
N HIS A 130 -11.32 30.16 5.12
CA HIS A 130 -11.31 30.96 6.33
C HIS A 130 -10.76 32.34 6.02
N GLN A 131 -11.56 33.38 6.26
CA GLN A 131 -11.19 34.78 5.95
C GLN A 131 -10.71 34.98 4.49
N GLY A 132 -11.39 34.33 3.55
CA GLY A 132 -11.04 34.42 2.11
C GLY A 132 -9.79 33.63 1.70
N ARG A 133 -9.19 32.85 2.60
CA ARG A 133 -8.05 31.98 2.30
C ARG A 133 -8.43 30.50 2.38
N PRO A 134 -7.90 29.66 1.49
CA PRO A 134 -8.19 28.23 1.52
C PRO A 134 -7.50 27.56 2.72
N ILE A 135 -8.22 26.67 3.38
CA ILE A 135 -7.76 25.88 4.53
C ILE A 135 -7.67 24.40 4.15
N VAL A 136 -6.86 23.63 4.86
CA VAL A 136 -6.68 22.20 4.61
C VAL A 136 -7.98 21.45 4.95
N PRO A 137 -8.62 20.74 4.00
CA PRO A 137 -9.81 19.95 4.26
C PRO A 137 -9.56 18.81 5.24
N GLU A 138 -10.57 18.44 6.01
CA GLU A 138 -10.48 17.36 7.01
C GLU A 138 -9.96 16.03 6.42
N PRO A 139 -10.38 15.60 5.22
CA PRO A 139 -9.85 14.36 4.62
C PRO A 139 -8.34 14.42 4.34
N LEU A 140 -7.77 15.59 4.05
CA LEU A 140 -6.32 15.74 3.91
C LEU A 140 -5.63 15.67 5.28
N LEU A 141 -6.25 16.17 6.34
CA LEU A 141 -5.69 16.07 7.69
C LEU A 141 -5.64 14.62 8.21
N THR A 142 -6.52 13.74 7.75
CA THR A 142 -6.57 12.32 8.18
C THR A 142 -5.85 11.37 7.22
N ALA A 143 -5.61 11.76 5.96
CA ALA A 143 -4.90 10.94 4.97
C ALA A 143 -3.54 10.34 5.43
N PRO A 144 -2.72 11.01 6.26
CA PRO A 144 -1.45 10.45 6.71
C PRO A 144 -1.56 9.24 7.66
N ILE A 145 -2.72 8.93 8.22
CA ILE A 145 -2.89 7.85 9.21
C ILE A 145 -2.42 6.50 8.67
N ALA A 146 -2.84 6.13 7.45
CA ALA A 146 -2.45 4.86 6.85
C ALA A 146 -0.93 4.76 6.64
N LEU A 147 -0.30 5.86 6.22
CA LEU A 147 1.16 5.94 6.09
C LEU A 147 1.87 5.81 7.44
N LEU A 148 1.35 6.48 8.47
CA LEU A 148 1.91 6.43 9.82
C LEU A 148 1.83 5.03 10.40
N LEU A 149 0.72 4.33 10.22
CA LEU A 149 0.56 2.93 10.62
C LEU A 149 1.59 2.03 9.94
N GLN A 150 1.76 2.17 8.62
CA GLN A 150 2.77 1.41 7.85
C GLN A 150 4.21 1.74 8.28
N LYS A 151 4.50 3.01 8.57
CA LYS A 151 5.82 3.44 9.05
C LYS A 151 6.11 2.95 10.47
N MET A 152 5.08 2.89 11.32
CA MET A 152 5.20 2.46 12.72
C MET A 152 5.35 0.94 12.84
N ASN A 153 4.58 0.18 12.05
CA ASN A 153 4.72 -1.26 11.92
C ASN A 153 4.29 -1.67 10.50
N PRO A 154 5.21 -2.16 9.64
CA PRO A 154 4.94 -2.45 8.24
C PRO A 154 4.14 -3.75 8.01
N VAL A 155 3.03 -3.92 8.75
CA VAL A 155 2.07 -5.01 8.65
C VAL A 155 0.80 -4.54 7.92
N SER A 156 -0.05 -5.48 7.53
CA SER A 156 -1.38 -5.14 7.02
C SER A 156 -2.28 -4.67 8.17
N TRP A 157 -2.80 -3.45 8.06
CA TRP A 157 -3.66 -2.84 9.06
C TRP A 157 -5.11 -2.83 8.59
N LYS A 158 -6.03 -3.18 9.49
CA LYS A 158 -7.46 -2.93 9.32
C LYS A 158 -7.89 -1.88 10.34
N ILE A 159 -8.21 -0.68 9.84
CA ILE A 159 -8.83 0.37 10.65
C ILE A 159 -10.30 -0.01 10.84
N LEU A 160 -10.71 -0.10 12.11
CA LEU A 160 -12.06 -0.52 12.50
C LEU A 160 -12.93 0.68 12.85
N ASN A 161 -12.36 1.69 13.51
CA ASN A 161 -13.06 2.91 13.88
C ASN A 161 -12.11 4.10 13.97
N THR A 162 -12.63 5.30 13.73
CA THR A 162 -11.91 6.56 13.91
C THR A 162 -12.84 7.62 14.47
N SER A 163 -12.36 8.38 15.44
CA SER A 163 -13.10 9.51 16.01
C SER A 163 -12.18 10.73 16.09
N PHE A 164 -12.57 11.85 15.47
CA PHE A 164 -11.74 13.05 15.40
C PHE A 164 -12.50 14.28 15.88
N THR A 165 -11.77 15.17 16.55
CA THR A 165 -12.19 16.52 16.91
C THR A 165 -11.29 17.51 16.20
N PHE A 166 -11.90 18.38 15.40
CA PHE A 166 -11.22 19.46 14.68
C PHE A 166 -11.23 20.70 15.56
N LEU A 167 -10.04 21.15 15.96
CA LEU A 167 -9.85 22.20 16.97
C LEU A 167 -9.61 23.59 16.34
N GLY A 168 -9.37 23.65 15.03
CA GLY A 168 -9.14 24.90 14.33
C GLY A 168 -8.88 24.70 12.85
N THR A 169 -8.62 25.81 12.17
CA THR A 169 -8.37 25.84 10.72
C THR A 169 -6.89 25.69 10.42
N ALA A 170 -6.52 24.62 9.71
CA ALA A 170 -5.14 24.37 9.32
C ALA A 170 -4.78 25.14 8.03
N PRO A 171 -3.69 25.92 8.02
CA PRO A 171 -3.28 26.70 6.85
C PRO A 171 -2.74 25.82 5.72
N ILE A 172 -2.96 26.26 4.49
CA ILE A 172 -2.33 25.72 3.28
C ILE A 172 -0.93 26.31 3.13
N GLN A 173 -0.02 25.56 2.49
CA GLN A 173 1.39 25.89 2.25
C GLN A 173 2.28 25.99 3.49
N GLU A 174 1.73 25.71 4.67
CA GLU A 174 2.50 25.63 5.91
C GLU A 174 2.74 24.17 6.32
N PRO A 175 3.87 23.88 6.99
CA PRO A 175 4.19 22.54 7.46
C PRO A 175 3.30 22.13 8.65
N LEU A 176 2.65 20.98 8.52
CA LEU A 176 1.88 20.31 9.55
C LEU A 176 2.58 19.02 9.99
N TYR A 177 2.58 18.76 11.29
CA TYR A 177 3.14 17.57 11.92
C TYR A 177 2.01 16.63 12.28
N CYS A 178 1.92 15.52 11.55
CA CYS A 178 0.95 14.46 11.78
C CYS A 178 1.61 13.40 12.64
N THR A 179 1.09 13.18 13.85
CA THR A 179 1.69 12.29 14.84
C THR A 179 0.68 11.22 15.25
N LEU A 180 1.12 9.97 15.24
CA LEU A 180 0.37 8.83 15.74
C LEU A 180 1.08 8.27 16.97
N THR A 181 0.34 8.06 18.05
CA THR A 181 0.85 7.55 19.32
C THR A 181 0.06 6.33 19.74
N VAL A 182 0.73 5.24 20.10
CA VAL A 182 0.08 4.05 20.65
C VAL A 182 -0.43 4.38 22.04
N LYS A 183 -1.75 4.40 22.23
CA LYS A 183 -2.37 4.64 23.53
C LYS A 183 -2.49 3.35 24.32
N GLU A 184 -3.00 2.32 23.67
CA GLU A 184 -3.32 1.05 24.32
C GLU A 184 -3.19 -0.11 23.34
N LYS A 185 -2.81 -1.28 23.86
CA LYS A 185 -2.85 -2.56 23.18
C LYS A 185 -3.82 -3.47 23.94
N GLN A 186 -4.74 -4.08 23.22
CA GLN A 186 -5.68 -5.08 23.72
C GLN A 186 -5.54 -6.36 22.91
N GLU A 187 -5.93 -7.49 23.49
CA GLU A 187 -5.97 -8.77 22.78
C GLU A 187 -7.40 -9.29 22.84
N ILE A 188 -8.02 -9.44 21.66
CA ILE A 188 -9.40 -9.90 21.53
C ILE A 188 -9.36 -11.10 20.60
N ASN A 189 -9.82 -12.27 21.09
CA ASN A 189 -9.80 -13.53 20.34
C ASN A 189 -8.41 -13.89 19.78
N ARG A 190 -7.34 -13.67 20.56
CA ARG A 190 -5.93 -13.87 20.16
C ARG A 190 -5.43 -12.92 19.06
N VAL A 191 -6.21 -11.90 18.69
CA VAL A 191 -5.83 -10.89 17.71
C VAL A 191 -5.47 -9.58 18.43
N PRO A 192 -4.27 -9.01 18.18
CA PRO A 192 -3.88 -7.76 18.79
C PRO A 192 -4.64 -6.59 18.16
N HIS A 193 -5.34 -5.84 19.01
CA HIS A 193 -6.03 -4.61 18.70
C HIS A 193 -5.29 -3.43 19.34
N TYR A 194 -5.30 -2.30 18.65
CA TYR A 194 -4.56 -1.12 19.04
C TYR A 194 -5.46 0.10 19.01
N VAL A 195 -5.35 0.90 20.07
CA VAL A 195 -5.91 2.25 20.12
C VAL A 195 -4.76 3.22 19.98
N PHE A 196 -4.87 4.10 19.00
CA PHE A 196 -3.90 5.17 18.76
C PHE A 196 -4.54 6.52 19.04
N THR A 197 -3.74 7.46 19.54
CA THR A 197 -4.05 8.88 19.51
C THR A 197 -3.41 9.47 18.26
N TYR A 198 -4.19 10.18 17.45
CA TYR A 198 -3.71 10.89 16.27
C TYR A 198 -3.84 12.39 16.48
N THR A 199 -2.77 13.14 16.21
CA THR A 199 -2.75 14.60 16.33
C THR A 199 -2.14 15.26 15.10
N VAL A 200 -2.62 16.47 14.79
CA VAL A 200 -2.04 17.34 13.75
C VAL A 200 -1.72 18.70 14.35
N THR A 201 -0.46 19.09 14.32
CA THR A 201 0.01 20.39 14.86
C THR A 201 0.82 21.18 13.83
N ASP A 202 1.01 22.49 14.04
CA ASP A 202 2.01 23.28 13.30
C ASP A 202 3.39 23.25 13.98
N THR A 203 4.32 24.05 13.47
CA THR A 203 5.65 24.31 14.04
C THR A 203 5.61 24.92 15.44
N ALA A 204 4.57 25.70 15.76
CA ALA A 204 4.33 26.30 17.06
C ALA A 204 3.59 25.36 18.04
N ARG A 205 3.34 24.11 17.64
CA ARG A 205 2.58 23.08 18.38
C ARG A 205 1.11 23.46 18.63
N LYS A 206 0.54 24.39 17.87
CA LYS A 206 -0.90 24.62 17.84
C LYS A 206 -1.59 23.38 17.28
N ASN A 207 -2.62 22.90 17.96
CA ASN A 207 -3.34 21.69 17.58
C ASN A 207 -4.54 22.01 16.68
N PHE A 208 -4.64 21.34 15.53
CA PHE A 208 -5.75 21.48 14.58
C PHE A 208 -6.67 20.26 14.59
N LEU A 209 -6.15 19.09 14.95
CA LEU A 209 -6.89 17.84 14.94
C LEU A 209 -6.35 16.96 16.06
N THR A 210 -7.25 16.42 16.87
CA THR A 210 -6.95 15.32 17.79
C THR A 210 -8.01 14.25 17.67
N GLY A 211 -7.64 12.99 17.87
CA GLY A 211 -8.62 11.93 17.84
C GLY A 211 -8.03 10.56 18.12
N THR A 212 -8.91 9.56 18.03
CA THR A 212 -8.56 8.16 18.22
C THR A 212 -8.68 7.38 16.92
N VAL A 213 -7.73 6.49 16.69
CA VAL A 213 -7.77 5.50 15.61
C VAL A 213 -7.75 4.14 16.27
N TYR A 214 -8.76 3.33 15.99
CA TYR A 214 -8.86 1.96 16.47
C TYR A 214 -8.67 1.01 15.29
N GLY A 215 -7.71 0.10 15.42
CA GLY A 215 -7.40 -0.84 14.36
C GLY A 215 -6.78 -2.13 14.88
N LYS A 216 -6.74 -3.12 14.00
CA LYS A 216 -6.09 -4.41 14.26
C LYS A 216 -5.13 -4.75 13.14
N ILE A 217 -4.18 -5.62 13.46
CA ILE A 217 -3.33 -6.25 12.44
C ILE A 217 -4.20 -7.30 11.72
N ASN A 218 -4.21 -7.29 10.39
CA ASN A 218 -4.83 -8.36 9.61
C ASN A 218 -3.96 -9.61 9.74
N GLU A 219 -4.59 -10.72 10.13
CA GLU A 219 -3.99 -12.04 9.98
C GLU A 219 -3.91 -12.34 8.47
N THR A 220 -2.70 -12.59 7.99
CA THR A 220 -2.44 -13.07 6.63
C THR A 220 -2.79 -14.54 6.50
#